data_AF-A0A2V2UBR4-F1
#
_entry.id   AF-A0A2V2UBR4-F1
#
_cell.length_a   1.000
_cell.length_b   1.000
_cell.length_c   1.000
_cell.angle_alpha   90.00
_cell.angle_beta   90.00
_cell.angle_gamma   90.00
#
_symmetry.space_group_name_H-M   'P 1'
#
loop_
_entity.id
_entity.type
_entity.pdbx_description
1 polymer ?
#
loop_
_entity_poly.entity_id
_entity_poly.type
_entity_poly.pdbx_seq_one_letter_code
_entity_poly.pdbx_strand_id
1 'polypeptide(L)'
;MNYSRPPLDIGIGQMKKALLDAKGRGVRLRYLTEITNDNISYHKELMKVVDKLRHLDGIKANFMISEGEYLAPVNLDEEGKIAPQLIYSNVDEIVEQQNYIFETLWSRAIPSEQRITEIEENKTVPRTEVLYGAENAVGRGVQFMKNAKKKMDIFFDSKAPSIVVEIDAYRNGYMEIRKGGGKIRAFTEITKDNIHYCKELIKIVDELRHLDGIK
;
A
#
# COMPACT_ATOMS: atom_id res chain seq x y z
N MET A 1 10.71 -4.00 14.63
CA MET A 1 11.31 -3.99 13.27
C MET A 1 11.78 -2.56 13.04
N ASN A 2 13.07 -2.38 12.76
CA ASN A 2 13.78 -1.17 13.18
C ASN A 2 13.56 0.01 12.23
N TYR A 3 12.68 0.91 12.66
CA TYR A 3 12.36 2.22 12.05
C TYR A 3 13.46 3.27 12.33
N SER A 4 14.72 2.83 12.40
CA SER A 4 15.78 3.57 13.10
C SER A 4 16.45 4.67 12.28
N ARG A 5 16.25 4.70 10.96
CA ARG A 5 17.02 5.61 10.09
C ARG A 5 16.63 7.08 10.23
N PRO A 6 15.35 7.48 10.24
CA PRO A 6 15.00 8.89 10.38
C PRO A 6 15.43 9.51 11.73
N PRO A 7 15.39 8.80 12.87
CA PRO A 7 16.09 9.21 14.09
C PRO A 7 17.61 9.40 13.91
N LEU A 8 18.29 8.55 13.14
CA LEU A 8 19.73 8.67 12.87
C LEU A 8 20.06 9.85 11.95
N ASP A 9 19.34 10.00 10.85
CA ASP A 9 19.58 11.02 9.83
C ASP A 9 19.41 12.44 10.37
N ILE A 10 18.53 12.60 11.37
CA ILE A 10 18.20 13.90 11.97
C ILE A 10 18.90 14.07 13.32
N GLY A 11 19.00 13.01 14.11
CA GLY A 11 19.56 13.00 15.46
C GLY A 11 21.08 13.01 15.49
N ILE A 12 21.75 12.48 14.46
CA ILE A 12 23.20 12.56 14.33
C ILE A 12 23.54 13.84 13.56
N GLY A 13 24.07 14.84 14.28
CA GLY A 13 24.38 16.16 13.71
C GLY A 13 25.24 16.13 12.45
N GLN A 14 26.11 15.12 12.30
CA GLN A 14 26.90 14.92 11.09
C GLN A 14 26.06 14.50 9.86
N MET A 15 25.09 13.58 10.03
CA MET A 15 24.23 13.17 8.91
C MET A 15 23.27 14.29 8.50
N LYS A 16 22.66 14.97 9.47
CA LYS A 16 21.81 16.14 9.19
C LYS A 16 22.57 17.22 8.43
N LYS A 17 23.82 17.50 8.84
CA LYS A 17 24.69 18.44 8.13
C LYS A 17 24.99 17.97 6.71
N ALA A 18 25.33 16.70 6.50
CA ALA A 18 25.60 16.16 5.18
C ALA A 18 24.40 16.30 4.22
N LEU A 19 23.18 16.07 4.71
CA LEU A 19 21.95 16.28 3.94
C LEU A 19 21.72 17.75 3.59
N LEU A 20 21.94 18.67 4.54
CA LEU A 20 21.83 20.11 4.30
C LEU A 20 22.88 20.61 3.31
N ASP A 21 24.13 20.13 3.43
CA ASP A 21 25.21 20.47 2.50
C ASP A 21 24.89 19.96 1.09
N ALA A 22 24.37 18.73 0.95
CA ALA A 22 23.92 18.19 -0.33
C ALA A 22 22.79 19.03 -0.94
N LYS A 23 21.79 19.42 -0.14
CA LYS A 23 20.73 20.34 -0.56
C LYS A 23 21.27 21.69 -1.02
N GLY A 24 22.25 22.24 -0.29
CA GLY A 24 22.93 23.49 -0.65
C GLY A 24 23.67 23.42 -1.99
N ARG A 25 24.14 22.23 -2.39
CA ARG A 25 24.72 21.96 -3.71
C ARG A 25 23.69 21.71 -4.81
N GLY A 26 22.39 21.74 -4.50
CA GLY A 26 21.32 21.45 -5.44
C GLY A 26 21.09 19.96 -5.70
N VAL A 27 21.60 19.07 -4.84
CA VAL A 27 21.33 17.62 -4.93
C VAL A 27 19.87 17.37 -4.59
N ARG A 28 19.19 16.58 -5.43
CA ARG A 28 17.80 16.18 -5.20
C ARG A 28 17.72 14.99 -4.25
N LEU A 29 17.23 15.24 -3.04
CA LEU A 29 17.08 14.24 -1.98
C LEU A 29 15.67 13.64 -2.01
N ARG A 30 15.58 12.36 -2.38
CA ARG A 30 14.35 11.56 -2.31
C ARG A 30 14.48 10.53 -1.19
N TYR A 31 13.44 10.41 -0.38
CA TYR A 31 13.45 9.54 0.79
C TYR A 31 12.17 8.69 0.84
N LEU A 32 12.34 7.39 1.02
CA LEU A 32 11.26 6.42 1.11
C LEU A 32 11.34 5.71 2.46
N THR A 33 10.26 5.74 3.25
CA THR A 33 10.25 5.15 4.60
C THR A 33 8.85 4.67 5.00
N GLU A 34 8.77 3.82 6.01
CA GLU A 34 7.52 3.56 6.71
C GLU A 34 7.26 4.66 7.76
N ILE A 35 6.04 5.20 7.78
CA ILE A 35 5.60 6.26 8.69
C ILE A 35 4.51 5.66 9.58
N THR A 36 4.75 5.70 10.88
CA THR A 36 3.88 5.17 11.93
C THR A 36 3.61 6.26 12.97
N ASN A 37 2.67 5.99 13.89
CA ASN A 37 2.41 6.88 15.03
C ASN A 37 3.69 7.17 15.84
N ASP A 38 4.55 6.16 16.00
CA ASP A 38 5.70 6.23 16.90
C ASP A 38 6.87 7.05 16.31
N ASN A 39 6.95 7.18 14.99
CA ASN A 39 8.08 7.82 14.31
C ASN A 39 7.73 9.11 13.55
N ILE A 40 6.47 9.56 13.61
CA ILE A 40 5.95 10.68 12.82
C ILE A 40 6.71 12.00 13.06
N SER A 41 7.19 12.24 14.29
CA SER A 41 7.92 13.45 14.66
C SER A 41 9.24 13.59 13.91
N TYR A 42 9.97 12.49 13.74
CA TYR A 42 11.22 12.47 12.97
C TYR A 42 10.95 12.80 11.50
N HIS A 43 9.92 12.22 10.91
CA HIS A 43 9.64 12.45 9.49
C HIS A 43 9.21 13.89 9.20
N LYS A 44 8.50 14.55 10.13
CA LYS A 44 8.19 15.98 10.03
C LYS A 44 9.45 16.85 9.99
N GLU A 45 10.49 16.49 10.74
CA GLU A 45 11.79 17.16 10.65
C GLU A 45 12.51 16.83 9.34
N LEU A 46 12.42 15.58 8.86
CA LEU A 46 13.06 15.13 7.62
C LEU A 46 12.51 15.88 6.41
N MET A 47 11.19 16.11 6.38
CA MET A 47 10.51 16.86 5.31
C MET A 47 11.02 18.29 5.13
N LYS A 48 11.60 18.90 6.16
CA LYS A 48 12.23 20.23 6.05
C LYS A 48 13.56 20.17 5.29
N VAL A 49 14.20 19.00 5.29
CA VAL A 49 15.52 18.76 4.71
C VAL A 49 15.41 18.20 3.30
N VAL A 50 14.66 17.12 3.08
CA VAL A 50 14.59 16.41 1.78
C VAL A 50 13.60 17.07 0.81
N ASP A 51 13.74 16.83 -0.50
CA ASP A 51 12.85 17.39 -1.52
C ASP A 51 11.53 16.62 -1.65
N LYS A 52 11.59 15.29 -1.52
CA LYS A 52 10.42 14.42 -1.55
C LYS A 52 10.57 13.31 -0.51
N LEU A 53 9.61 13.23 0.39
CA LEU A 53 9.44 12.12 1.31
C LEU A 53 8.18 11.34 0.92
N ARG A 54 8.31 10.01 0.82
CA ARG A 54 7.18 9.12 0.56
C ARG A 54 7.09 8.03 1.61
N HIS A 55 5.86 7.60 1.84
CA HIS A 55 5.51 6.50 2.71
C HIS A 55 5.24 5.23 1.92
N LEU A 56 5.80 4.11 2.38
CA LEU A 56 5.42 2.77 1.92
C LEU A 56 5.34 1.82 3.11
N ASP A 57 4.19 1.16 3.29
CA ASP A 57 3.96 0.17 4.34
C ASP A 57 4.83 -1.08 4.14
N GLY A 58 5.35 -1.64 5.24
CA GLY A 58 6.07 -2.91 5.25
C GLY A 58 7.41 -2.93 4.50
N ILE A 59 8.00 -1.76 4.21
CA ILE A 59 9.32 -1.70 3.56
C ILE A 59 10.40 -2.25 4.51
N LYS A 60 11.14 -3.25 4.03
CA LYS A 60 12.25 -3.90 4.77
C LYS A 60 13.63 -3.61 4.18
N ALA A 61 13.69 -2.99 3.00
CA ALA A 61 14.93 -2.65 2.34
C ALA A 61 15.52 -1.38 2.97
N ASN A 62 16.82 -1.39 3.25
CA ASN A 62 17.53 -0.22 3.76
C ASN A 62 18.81 0.02 2.96
N PHE A 63 18.75 0.95 2.01
CA PHE A 63 19.89 1.34 1.19
C PHE A 63 19.85 2.83 0.86
N MET A 64 20.96 3.35 0.32
CA MET A 64 21.12 4.67 -0.27
C MET A 64 21.74 4.45 -1.65
N ILE A 65 21.35 5.30 -2.60
CA ILE A 65 21.84 5.22 -3.97
C ILE A 65 22.01 6.62 -4.55
N SER A 66 23.07 6.80 -5.33
CA SER A 66 23.36 8.00 -6.12
C SER A 66 23.45 7.62 -7.61
N GLU A 67 23.92 8.55 -8.44
CA GLU A 67 24.15 8.34 -9.86
C GLU A 67 25.20 7.26 -10.17
N GLY A 68 26.10 6.95 -9.23
CA GLY A 68 27.20 6.00 -9.46
C GLY A 68 27.58 5.14 -8.25
N GLU A 69 26.87 5.26 -7.12
CA GLU A 69 27.21 4.52 -5.91
C GLU A 69 25.97 3.97 -5.22
N TYR A 70 26.13 2.78 -4.65
CA TYR A 70 25.17 2.08 -3.82
C TYR A 70 25.75 1.82 -2.44
N LEU A 71 24.93 2.05 -1.41
CA LEU A 71 25.29 1.86 -0.01
C LEU A 71 24.16 1.17 0.75
N ALA A 72 24.41 0.04 1.40
CA ALA A 72 23.43 -0.65 2.24
C ALA A 72 24.00 -1.06 3.59
N PRO A 73 23.50 -0.53 4.73
CA PRO A 73 23.88 -1.02 6.05
C PRO A 73 23.49 -2.48 6.26
N VAL A 74 24.32 -3.22 6.98
CA VAL A 74 24.09 -4.62 7.38
C VAL A 74 23.83 -4.67 8.89
N ASN A 75 22.91 -5.54 9.33
CA ASN A 75 22.56 -5.77 10.75
C ASN A 75 22.14 -4.48 11.50
N LEU A 76 21.00 -3.93 11.10
CA LEU A 76 20.35 -2.81 11.79
C LEU A 76 19.51 -3.34 12.94
N ASP A 77 20.13 -3.95 13.95
CA ASP A 77 19.40 -4.66 15.00
C ASP A 77 19.03 -3.75 16.19
N GLU A 78 19.61 -2.55 16.25
CA GLU A 78 19.37 -1.60 17.35
C GLU A 78 18.90 -0.22 16.86
N GLU A 79 17.84 0.28 17.49
CA GLU A 79 17.26 1.59 17.20
C GLU A 79 18.22 2.72 17.60
N GLY A 80 18.40 3.71 16.71
CA GLY A 80 19.26 4.87 16.97
C GLY A 80 20.77 4.60 16.94
N LYS A 81 21.22 3.40 16.52
CA LYS A 81 22.66 3.10 16.35
C LYS A 81 23.08 3.04 14.87
N ILE A 82 24.28 3.54 14.60
CA ILE A 82 24.93 3.40 13.29
C ILE A 82 25.28 1.92 13.08
N ALA A 83 24.94 1.38 11.92
CA ALA A 83 25.31 0.03 11.54
C ALA A 83 26.85 -0.10 11.48
N PRO A 84 27.45 -1.13 12.11
CA PRO A 84 28.90 -1.31 12.12
C PRO A 84 29.46 -1.76 10.76
N GLN A 85 28.59 -2.20 9.84
CA GLN A 85 28.95 -2.72 8.54
C GLN A 85 28.05 -2.12 7.46
N LEU A 86 28.63 -1.87 6.29
CA LEU A 86 27.95 -1.38 5.09
C LEU A 86 28.46 -2.12 3.86
N ILE A 87 27.53 -2.46 2.97
CA ILE A 87 27.82 -2.89 1.60
C ILE A 87 27.97 -1.62 0.77
N TYR A 88 29.09 -1.49 0.08
CA TYR A 88 29.36 -0.43 -0.89
C TYR A 88 29.56 -1.05 -2.28
N SER A 89 29.03 -0.41 -3.31
CA SER A 89 29.33 -0.77 -4.70
C SER A 89 29.24 0.46 -5.60
N ASN A 90 30.19 0.57 -6.54
CA ASN A 90 30.17 1.48 -7.68
C ASN A 90 30.20 0.72 -9.03
N VAL A 91 29.84 -0.58 -9.00
CA VAL A 91 29.67 -1.38 -10.23
C VAL A 91 28.37 -0.94 -10.89
N ASP A 92 28.45 -0.46 -12.14
CA ASP A 92 27.34 0.13 -12.89
C ASP A 92 26.09 -0.76 -12.89
N GLU A 93 26.24 -2.07 -13.11
CA GLU A 93 25.11 -3.01 -13.13
C GLU A 93 24.42 -3.13 -11.76
N ILE A 94 25.17 -3.04 -10.67
CA ILE A 94 24.60 -3.07 -9.31
C ILE A 94 23.83 -1.76 -9.04
N VAL A 95 24.41 -0.61 -9.41
CA VAL A 95 23.76 0.69 -9.26
C VAL A 95 22.47 0.72 -10.08
N GLU A 96 22.50 0.28 -11.34
CA GLU A 96 21.32 0.24 -12.21
C GLU A 96 20.20 -0.65 -11.62
N GLN A 97 20.54 -1.86 -11.17
CA GLN A 97 19.58 -2.78 -10.56
C GLN A 97 18.93 -2.20 -9.30
N GLN A 98 19.73 -1.60 -8.41
CA GLN A 98 19.23 -1.03 -7.16
C GLN A 98 18.41 0.25 -7.41
N ASN A 99 18.76 1.02 -8.45
CA ASN A 99 17.97 2.17 -8.88
C ASN A 99 16.60 1.73 -9.44
N TYR A 100 16.55 0.67 -10.25
CA TYR A 100 15.29 0.08 -10.71
C TYR A 100 14.40 -0.39 -9.56
N ILE A 101 14.98 -1.04 -8.55
CA ILE A 101 14.26 -1.44 -7.34
C ILE A 101 13.72 -0.20 -6.61
N PHE A 102 14.54 0.85 -6.44
CA PHE A 102 14.10 2.10 -5.81
C PHE A 102 12.92 2.74 -6.55
N GLU A 103 12.99 2.90 -7.87
CA GLU A 103 11.90 3.48 -8.67
C GLU A 103 10.63 2.64 -8.61
N THR A 104 10.76 1.31 -8.60
CA THR A 104 9.62 0.40 -8.45
C THR A 104 8.92 0.62 -7.11
N LEU A 105 9.68 0.69 -6.01
CA LEU A 105 9.12 0.98 -4.68
C LEU A 105 8.54 2.40 -4.60
N TRP A 106 9.25 3.38 -5.16
CA TRP A 106 8.85 4.79 -5.20
C TRP A 106 7.51 4.99 -5.90
N SER A 107 7.28 4.29 -7.01
CA SER A 107 6.03 4.37 -7.79
C SER A 107 4.80 3.89 -7.02
N ARG A 108 4.98 2.99 -6.04
CA ARG A 108 3.92 2.43 -5.18
C ARG A 108 3.71 3.20 -3.88
N ALA A 109 4.62 4.13 -3.57
CA ALA A 109 4.61 4.88 -2.32
C ALA A 109 3.72 6.12 -2.42
N ILE A 110 3.09 6.50 -1.30
CA ILE A 110 2.25 7.70 -1.20
C ILE A 110 3.06 8.90 -0.66
N PRO A 111 2.65 10.16 -0.93
CA PRO A 111 3.27 11.32 -0.30
C PRO A 111 3.21 11.25 1.23
N SER A 112 4.27 11.68 1.92
CA SER A 112 4.31 11.66 3.38
C SER A 112 3.23 12.53 4.02
N GLU A 113 2.87 13.66 3.40
CA GLU A 113 1.82 14.56 3.86
C GLU A 113 0.50 13.81 4.01
N GLN A 114 0.15 13.00 2.99
CA GLN A 114 -1.06 12.17 3.03
C GLN A 114 -1.04 11.22 4.22
N ARG A 115 0.07 10.49 4.40
CA ARG A 115 0.19 9.53 5.51
C ARG A 115 0.16 10.20 6.88
N ILE A 116 0.81 11.35 7.03
CA ILE A 116 0.82 12.14 8.26
C ILE A 116 -0.61 12.58 8.61
N THR A 117 -1.36 13.13 7.65
CA THR A 117 -2.76 13.49 7.85
C THR A 117 -3.62 12.28 8.25
N GLU A 118 -3.41 11.12 7.61
CA GLU A 118 -4.14 9.90 7.97
C GLU A 118 -3.96 9.51 9.44
N ILE A 119 -2.71 9.62 9.91
CA ILE A 119 -2.34 9.30 11.28
C ILE A 119 -2.92 10.33 12.26
N GLU A 120 -2.71 11.62 12.03
CA GLU A 120 -3.09 12.69 12.96
C GLU A 120 -4.61 12.86 13.09
N GLU A 121 -5.33 12.74 11.98
CA GLU A 121 -6.77 12.88 11.99
C GLU A 121 -7.50 11.59 12.36
N ASN A 122 -6.77 10.48 12.49
CA ASN A 122 -7.32 9.12 12.61
C ASN A 122 -8.40 8.85 11.53
N LYS A 123 -8.17 9.39 10.33
CA LYS A 123 -9.06 9.31 9.17
C LYS A 123 -8.32 8.72 8.01
N THR A 124 -8.97 7.85 7.26
CA THR A 124 -8.44 7.43 5.98
C THR A 124 -8.64 8.56 4.97
N VAL A 125 -7.57 9.03 4.34
CA VAL A 125 -7.67 9.98 3.23
C VAL A 125 -8.28 9.22 2.04
N PRO A 126 -9.32 9.75 1.38
CA PRO A 126 -9.90 9.11 0.21
C PRO A 126 -8.82 8.91 -0.86
N ARG A 127 -8.61 7.66 -1.29
CA ARG A 127 -7.67 7.32 -2.36
C ARG A 127 -8.33 6.42 -3.38
N THR A 128 -7.91 6.59 -4.63
CA THR A 128 -8.20 5.67 -5.71
C THR A 128 -6.89 5.02 -6.13
N GLU A 129 -6.86 3.69 -6.15
CA GLU A 129 -5.68 2.92 -6.54
C GLU A 129 -6.09 1.81 -7.52
N VAL A 130 -5.20 1.50 -8.47
CA VAL A 130 -5.34 0.33 -9.34
C VAL A 130 -4.60 -0.82 -8.68
N LEU A 131 -5.32 -1.91 -8.38
CA LEU A 131 -4.74 -3.12 -7.81
C LEU A 131 -4.32 -4.06 -8.92
N TYR A 132 -3.04 -4.41 -8.96
CA TYR A 132 -2.49 -5.32 -9.95
C TYR A 132 -2.42 -6.75 -9.41
N GLY A 133 -2.83 -7.72 -10.22
CA GLY A 133 -2.82 -9.14 -9.87
C GLY A 133 -4.09 -9.59 -9.14
N ALA A 134 -4.52 -10.81 -9.46
CA ALA A 134 -5.74 -11.40 -8.92
C ALA A 134 -5.71 -11.50 -7.38
N GLU A 135 -4.58 -11.88 -6.80
CA GLU A 135 -4.42 -12.00 -5.34
C GLU A 135 -4.70 -10.68 -4.61
N ASN A 136 -4.13 -9.57 -5.08
CA ASN A 136 -4.35 -8.24 -4.48
C ASN A 136 -5.81 -7.79 -4.64
N ALA A 137 -6.41 -8.02 -5.80
CA ALA A 137 -7.81 -7.69 -6.06
C ALA A 137 -8.76 -8.49 -5.15
N VAL A 138 -8.56 -9.80 -5.03
CA VAL A 138 -9.33 -10.69 -4.16
C VAL A 138 -9.15 -10.29 -2.69
N GLY A 139 -7.90 -10.10 -2.25
CA GLY A 139 -7.59 -9.68 -0.89
C GLY A 139 -8.28 -8.37 -0.50
N ARG A 140 -8.30 -7.38 -1.40
CA ARG A 140 -9.03 -6.13 -1.18
C ARG A 140 -10.54 -6.35 -1.13
N GLY A 141 -11.10 -7.17 -2.01
CA GLY A 141 -12.52 -7.53 -2.01
C GLY A 141 -12.97 -8.18 -0.70
N VAL A 142 -12.16 -9.10 -0.16
CA VAL A 142 -12.41 -9.73 1.15
C VAL A 142 -12.37 -8.70 2.27
N GLN A 143 -11.37 -7.81 2.28
CA GLN A 143 -11.28 -6.76 3.28
C GLN A 143 -12.45 -5.77 3.20
N PHE A 144 -12.92 -5.46 1.99
CA PHE A 144 -14.10 -4.63 1.78
C PHE A 144 -15.35 -5.24 2.44
N MET A 145 -15.59 -6.53 2.24
CA MET A 145 -16.75 -7.22 2.84
C MET A 145 -16.67 -7.25 4.37
N LYS A 146 -15.49 -7.49 4.96
CA LYS A 146 -15.29 -7.43 6.42
C LYS A 146 -15.67 -6.07 7.02
N ASN A 147 -15.50 -4.99 6.26
CA ASN A 147 -15.84 -3.64 6.69
C ASN A 147 -17.32 -3.29 6.46
N ALA A 148 -18.03 -4.01 5.60
CA ALA A 148 -19.43 -3.74 5.26
C ALA A 148 -20.38 -4.22 6.36
N LYS A 149 -20.91 -3.29 7.16
CA LYS A 149 -21.77 -3.62 8.31
C LYS A 149 -23.27 -3.55 8.03
N LYS A 150 -23.71 -2.51 7.31
CA LYS A 150 -25.14 -2.21 7.13
C LYS A 150 -25.65 -2.60 5.75
N LYS A 151 -24.85 -2.37 4.71
CA LYS A 151 -25.23 -2.66 3.34
C LYS A 151 -24.04 -2.92 2.44
N MET A 152 -24.29 -3.66 1.36
CA MET A 152 -23.42 -3.86 0.23
C MET A 152 -24.26 -3.82 -1.06
N ASP A 153 -24.11 -2.76 -1.85
CA ASP A 153 -24.80 -2.58 -3.13
C ASP A 153 -23.80 -2.88 -4.25
N ILE A 154 -24.19 -3.72 -5.21
CA ILE A 154 -23.24 -4.35 -6.11
C ILE A 154 -23.72 -4.30 -7.55
N PHE A 155 -22.80 -3.94 -8.44
CA PHE A 155 -23.02 -3.91 -9.88
C PHE A 155 -21.88 -4.68 -10.55
N PHE A 156 -22.21 -5.76 -11.24
CA PHE A 156 -21.22 -6.56 -11.94
C PHE A 156 -21.69 -7.00 -13.33
N ASP A 157 -20.73 -7.36 -14.19
CA ASP A 157 -20.98 -8.04 -15.45
C ASP A 157 -21.65 -9.42 -15.27
N SER A 158 -21.98 -10.08 -16.38
CA SER A 158 -22.61 -11.40 -16.41
C SER A 158 -21.71 -12.54 -15.92
N LYS A 159 -20.40 -12.32 -15.74
CA LYS A 159 -19.44 -13.36 -15.31
C LYS A 159 -19.24 -13.36 -13.81
N ALA A 160 -19.32 -12.21 -13.16
CA ALA A 160 -19.08 -12.08 -11.73
C ALA A 160 -19.93 -12.98 -10.80
N PRO A 161 -21.18 -13.38 -11.13
CA PRO A 161 -21.92 -14.33 -10.30
C PRO A 161 -21.16 -15.65 -10.05
N SER A 162 -20.37 -16.15 -11.02
CA SER A 162 -19.59 -17.37 -10.81
C SER A 162 -18.49 -17.15 -9.77
N ILE A 163 -17.81 -16.00 -9.80
CA ILE A 163 -16.75 -15.63 -8.85
C ILE A 163 -17.29 -15.67 -7.41
N VAL A 164 -18.48 -15.10 -7.18
CA VAL A 164 -19.07 -15.07 -5.82
C VAL A 164 -19.48 -16.47 -5.35
N VAL A 165 -19.98 -17.31 -6.25
CA VAL A 165 -20.48 -18.65 -5.93
C VAL A 165 -19.35 -19.66 -5.74
N GLU A 166 -18.31 -19.59 -6.57
CA GLU A 166 -17.23 -20.58 -6.64
C GLU A 166 -16.05 -20.26 -5.72
N ILE A 167 -15.79 -18.98 -5.43
CA ILE A 167 -14.70 -18.60 -4.53
C ILE A 167 -15.24 -18.51 -3.10
N ASP A 168 -14.84 -19.48 -2.26
CA ASP A 168 -15.28 -19.57 -0.86
C ASP A 168 -15.07 -18.27 -0.08
N ALA A 169 -13.98 -17.55 -0.32
CA ALA A 169 -13.70 -16.27 0.34
C ALA A 169 -14.79 -15.22 0.06
N TYR A 170 -15.33 -15.17 -1.16
CA TYR A 170 -16.45 -14.30 -1.52
C TYR A 170 -17.76 -14.82 -0.96
N ARG A 171 -18.06 -16.10 -1.17
CA ARG A 171 -19.28 -16.73 -0.67
C ARG A 171 -19.44 -16.54 0.84
N ASN A 172 -18.38 -16.80 1.59
CA ASN A 172 -18.34 -16.65 3.05
C ASN A 172 -18.50 -15.19 3.46
N GLY A 173 -17.83 -14.25 2.79
CA GLY A 173 -17.97 -12.82 3.08
C GLY A 173 -19.41 -12.32 2.94
N TYR A 174 -20.15 -12.77 1.92
CA TYR A 174 -21.56 -12.41 1.74
C TYR A 174 -22.43 -12.98 2.86
N MET A 175 -22.21 -14.25 3.22
CA MET A 175 -22.93 -14.88 4.33
C MET A 175 -22.66 -14.18 5.67
N GLU A 176 -21.42 -13.77 5.93
CA GLU A 176 -21.03 -13.04 7.14
C GLU A 176 -21.72 -11.67 7.25
N ILE A 177 -21.76 -10.91 6.15
CA ILE A 177 -22.48 -9.63 6.10
C ILE A 177 -23.95 -9.82 6.47
N ARG A 178 -24.62 -10.82 5.85
CA ARG A 178 -26.03 -11.11 6.12
C ARG A 178 -26.27 -11.62 7.53
N LYS A 179 -25.39 -12.49 8.04
CA LYS A 179 -25.44 -12.95 9.44
C LYS A 179 -25.30 -11.79 10.43
N GLY A 180 -24.54 -10.75 10.06
CA GLY A 180 -24.42 -9.50 10.81
C GLY A 180 -25.62 -8.54 10.68
N GLY A 181 -26.67 -8.92 9.93
CA GLY A 181 -27.84 -8.08 9.67
C GLY A 181 -27.66 -7.06 8.54
N GLY A 182 -26.53 -7.10 7.83
CA GLY A 182 -26.28 -6.28 6.65
C GLY A 182 -27.12 -6.74 5.45
N LYS A 183 -27.52 -5.79 4.60
CA LYS A 183 -28.29 -6.07 3.38
C LYS A 183 -27.44 -6.05 2.12
N ILE A 184 -27.60 -7.03 1.25
CA ILE A 184 -26.88 -7.15 -0.01
C ILE A 184 -27.85 -7.02 -1.18
N ARG A 185 -27.59 -6.07 -2.09
CA ARG A 185 -28.34 -5.92 -3.35
C ARG A 185 -27.38 -6.01 -4.52
N ALA A 186 -27.74 -6.78 -5.54
CA ALA A 186 -26.90 -7.02 -6.71
C ALA A 186 -27.67 -6.78 -8.01
N PHE A 187 -26.96 -6.25 -9.00
CA PHE A 187 -27.39 -6.10 -10.38
C PHE A 187 -26.40 -6.85 -11.29
N THR A 188 -26.92 -7.66 -12.21
CA THR A 188 -26.15 -8.36 -13.24
C THR A 188 -27.03 -8.67 -14.44
N GLU A 189 -26.44 -8.87 -15.60
CA GLU A 189 -27.16 -9.38 -16.76
C GLU A 189 -27.32 -10.91 -16.61
N ILE A 190 -28.55 -11.36 -16.40
CA ILE A 190 -28.88 -12.80 -16.34
C ILE A 190 -28.99 -13.34 -17.76
N THR A 191 -28.11 -14.28 -18.10
CA THR A 191 -28.04 -14.97 -19.39
C THR A 191 -28.34 -16.45 -19.23
N LYS A 192 -28.48 -17.17 -20.35
CA LYS A 192 -28.60 -18.64 -20.31
C LYS A 192 -27.37 -19.31 -19.69
N ASP A 193 -26.20 -18.70 -19.85
CA ASP A 193 -24.93 -19.28 -19.42
C ASP A 193 -24.71 -19.11 -17.91
N ASN A 194 -25.13 -17.98 -17.32
CA ASN A 194 -24.88 -17.69 -15.90
C ASN A 194 -26.07 -17.99 -14.97
N ILE A 195 -27.24 -18.37 -15.49
CA ILE A 195 -28.48 -18.51 -14.70
C ILE A 195 -28.34 -19.44 -13.49
N HIS A 196 -27.51 -20.47 -13.60
CA HIS A 196 -27.27 -21.41 -12.51
C HIS A 196 -26.49 -20.75 -11.36
N TYR A 197 -25.48 -19.92 -11.65
CA TYR A 197 -24.81 -19.09 -10.65
C TYR A 197 -25.75 -18.05 -10.06
N CYS A 198 -26.59 -17.40 -10.86
CA CYS A 198 -27.57 -16.43 -10.37
C CYS A 198 -28.55 -17.06 -9.37
N LYS A 199 -28.99 -18.31 -9.61
CA LYS A 199 -29.83 -19.06 -8.67
C LYS A 199 -29.14 -19.32 -7.33
N GLU A 200 -27.84 -19.61 -7.33
CA GLU A 200 -27.07 -19.75 -6.10
C GLU A 200 -26.85 -18.39 -5.41
N LEU A 201 -26.57 -17.34 -6.19
CA LEU A 201 -26.38 -15.98 -5.67
C LEU A 201 -27.63 -15.46 -4.94
N ILE A 202 -28.84 -15.72 -5.47
CA ILE A 202 -30.12 -15.35 -4.83
C ILE A 202 -30.23 -15.88 -3.39
N LYS A 203 -29.61 -17.03 -3.08
CA LYS A 203 -29.65 -17.60 -1.73
C LYS A 203 -28.82 -16.79 -0.73
N ILE A 204 -27.81 -16.06 -1.21
CA ILE A 204 -26.82 -15.35 -0.39
C ILE A 204 -26.86 -13.82 -0.55
N VAL A 205 -27.86 -13.27 -1.26
CA VAL A 205 -28.15 -11.84 -1.31
C VAL A 205 -29.60 -11.56 -0.89
N ASP A 206 -29.95 -10.31 -0.63
CA ASP A 206 -31.32 -9.91 -0.29
C ASP A 206 -32.12 -9.48 -1.52
N GLU A 207 -31.43 -9.02 -2.56
CA GLU A 207 -32.05 -8.66 -3.84
C GLU A 207 -31.08 -8.91 -5.00
N LEU A 208 -31.52 -9.63 -6.03
CA LEU A 208 -30.83 -9.76 -7.31
C LEU A 208 -31.74 -9.23 -8.41
N ARG A 209 -31.27 -8.26 -9.18
CA ARG A 209 -31.99 -7.70 -10.33
C ARG A 209 -31.24 -7.98 -11.63
N HIS A 210 -32.01 -8.33 -12.65
CA HIS A 210 -31.53 -8.37 -14.02
C HIS A 210 -31.42 -6.93 -14.57
N LEU A 211 -30.37 -6.67 -15.35
CA LEU A 211 -30.23 -5.45 -16.15
C LEU A 211 -29.58 -5.80 -17.49
N ASP A 212 -30.22 -5.39 -18.58
CA ASP A 212 -29.71 -5.60 -19.94
C ASP A 212 -28.51 -4.71 -20.27
N GLY A 213 -27.58 -5.23 -21.08
CA GLY A 213 -26.53 -4.44 -21.71
C GLY A 213 -25.35 -4.10 -20.80
N ILE A 214 -25.09 -4.91 -19.77
CA ILE A 214 -23.90 -4.75 -18.93
C ILE A 214 -22.70 -5.34 -19.66
N LYS A 215 -21.63 -4.55 -19.82
CA LYS A 215 -20.35 -4.96 -20.41
C LYS A 215 -19.23 -4.94 -19.39
#